data_AF-A0A955P9A7-F1
#
_entry.id   AF-A0A955P9A7-F1
#
_cell.length_a   1.000
_cell.length_b   1.000
_cell.length_c   1.000
_cell.angle_alpha   90.00
_cell.angle_beta   90.00
_cell.angle_gamma   90.00
#
_symmetry.space_group_name_H-M   'P 1'
#
loop_
_entity.id
_entity.type
_entity.pdbx_description
1 polymer ?
#
loop_
_entity_poly.entity_id
_entity_poly.type
_entity_poly.pdbx_seq_one_letter_code
_entity_poly.pdbx_strand_id
1 'polypeptide(L)'
;MFQFFRLLAVLFVLGVTSPSTNDANAEEGDRVAVQLYIFGAPASEPAEPLKEVLDTVRKAGYEKIQAWLDYYKTEESAEALQGLLKEYDLEMFAAYTGGVMHDNAQAEAAIETILEKAKRG
;
A
#
# COMPACT_ATOMS: atom_id res chain seq x y z
N MET A 1 -24.12 -35.93 42.81
CA MET A 1 -23.32 -35.42 43.94
C MET A 1 -22.22 -34.54 43.36
N PHE A 2 -21.97 -33.39 43.99
CA PHE A 2 -21.03 -32.30 43.63
C PHE A 2 -21.53 -31.21 42.67
N GLN A 3 -22.08 -30.17 43.30
CA GLN A 3 -22.05 -28.76 42.89
C GLN A 3 -20.60 -28.26 42.78
N PHE A 4 -20.31 -27.21 41.99
CA PHE A 4 -19.49 -26.05 42.40
C PHE A 4 -19.59 -24.88 41.38
N PHE A 5 -20.21 -23.79 41.84
CA PHE A 5 -19.91 -22.35 41.71
C PHE A 5 -19.95 -21.54 40.38
N ARG A 6 -20.95 -20.64 40.37
CA ARG A 6 -21.03 -19.23 39.92
C ARG A 6 -19.73 -18.51 39.50
N LEU A 7 -19.79 -17.74 38.42
CA LEU A 7 -19.68 -16.26 38.49
C LEU A 7 -20.29 -15.58 37.24
N LEU A 8 -21.26 -14.72 37.50
CA LEU A 8 -21.88 -13.78 36.56
C LEU A 8 -21.13 -12.45 36.70
N ALA A 9 -20.68 -11.86 35.61
CA ALA A 9 -20.25 -10.46 35.58
C ALA A 9 -21.01 -9.74 34.47
N VAL A 10 -22.16 -9.18 34.85
CA VAL A 10 -22.84 -8.12 34.12
C VAL A 10 -22.29 -6.81 34.66
N LEU A 11 -21.71 -5.97 33.80
CA LEU A 11 -21.56 -4.55 34.09
C LEU A 11 -22.21 -3.77 32.95
N PHE A 12 -23.28 -3.05 33.32
CA PHE A 12 -23.95 -2.05 32.50
C PHE A 12 -23.73 -0.72 33.23
N VAL A 13 -23.10 0.27 32.59
CA VAL A 13 -23.27 1.68 32.96
C VAL A 13 -23.40 2.50 31.67
N LEU A 14 -24.38 3.40 31.74
CA LEU A 14 -25.05 4.15 30.70
C LEU A 14 -24.22 5.35 30.17
N GLY A 15 -24.30 5.56 28.86
CA GLY A 15 -24.71 6.83 28.25
C GLY A 15 -23.86 8.10 28.44
N VAL A 16 -23.04 8.41 27.42
CA VAL A 16 -22.87 9.79 26.95
C VAL A 16 -23.20 9.79 25.46
N THR A 17 -24.31 10.44 25.13
CA THR A 17 -24.76 10.71 23.76
C THR A 17 -23.91 11.81 23.14
N SER A 18 -23.32 11.53 21.98
CA SER A 18 -23.14 12.54 20.94
C SER A 18 -23.27 11.86 19.58
N PRO A 19 -24.29 12.16 18.77
CA PRO A 19 -24.34 11.67 17.40
C PRO A 19 -23.42 12.58 16.58
N SER A 20 -22.21 12.11 16.28
CA SER A 20 -21.48 12.65 15.13
C SER A 20 -21.77 11.74 13.95
N THR A 21 -22.83 12.08 13.23
CA THR A 21 -22.96 11.75 11.81
C THR A 21 -21.72 12.30 11.12
N ASN A 22 -20.84 11.42 10.64
CA ASN A 22 -20.19 11.52 9.33
C ASN A 22 -19.16 10.37 9.18
N ASP A 23 -19.35 9.61 8.10
CA ASP A 23 -18.31 8.91 7.34
C ASP A 23 -17.77 7.56 7.83
N ALA A 24 -18.67 6.67 8.28
CA ALA A 24 -18.34 5.24 8.45
C ALA A 24 -18.50 4.41 7.15
N ASN A 25 -18.09 4.98 6.00
CA ASN A 25 -17.94 4.28 4.73
C ASN A 25 -16.60 4.68 4.10
N ALA A 26 -15.48 4.29 4.71
CA ALA A 26 -14.28 4.09 3.91
C ALA A 26 -14.54 2.80 3.13
N GLU A 27 -14.84 2.90 1.84
CA GLU A 27 -15.04 1.74 0.98
C GLU A 27 -13.85 0.79 1.12
N GLU A 28 -14.12 -0.51 1.11
CA GLU A 28 -13.14 -1.57 1.39
C GLU A 28 -11.89 -1.50 0.49
N GLY A 29 -11.99 -0.82 -0.67
CA GLY A 29 -10.92 -0.59 -1.64
C GLY A 29 -9.80 0.36 -1.19
N ASP A 30 -10.04 1.23 -0.22
CA ASP A 30 -9.07 2.28 0.13
C ASP A 30 -7.87 1.77 0.96
N ARG A 31 -7.99 0.57 1.54
CA ARG A 31 -7.04 0.02 2.53
C ARG A 31 -6.06 -1.00 1.98
N VAL A 32 -6.22 -1.43 0.73
CA VAL A 32 -5.46 -2.56 0.19
C VAL A 32 -4.66 -2.12 -1.04
N ALA A 33 -3.35 -2.32 -0.97
CA ALA A 33 -2.44 -2.14 -2.09
C ALA A 33 -1.76 -3.47 -2.46
N VAL A 34 -1.43 -3.66 -3.74
CA VAL A 34 -0.70 -4.84 -4.21
C VAL A 34 0.76 -4.50 -4.52
N GLN A 35 1.68 -5.33 -4.05
CA GLN A 35 3.09 -5.21 -4.38
C GLN A 35 3.36 -5.86 -5.74
N LEU A 36 3.85 -5.07 -6.71
CA LEU A 36 4.12 -5.58 -8.07
C LEU A 36 5.28 -6.59 -8.13
N TYR A 37 6.10 -6.66 -7.08
CA TYR A 37 7.19 -7.64 -6.96
C TYR A 37 6.74 -9.10 -7.19
N ILE A 38 5.49 -9.43 -6.88
CA ILE A 38 4.93 -10.79 -7.08
C ILE A 38 4.89 -11.21 -8.55
N PHE A 39 4.92 -10.26 -9.48
CA PHE A 39 4.96 -10.50 -10.93
C PHE A 39 6.39 -10.66 -11.47
N GLY A 40 7.41 -10.47 -10.63
CA GLY A 40 8.80 -10.83 -10.93
C GLY A 40 9.53 -9.95 -11.95
N ALA A 41 8.92 -8.89 -12.48
CA ALA A 41 9.55 -8.02 -13.48
C ALA A 41 10.38 -6.91 -12.81
N PRO A 42 11.72 -6.86 -13.00
CA PRO A 42 12.51 -5.73 -12.50
C PRO A 42 12.16 -4.44 -13.27
N ALA A 43 12.13 -3.32 -12.55
CA ALA A 43 11.78 -1.99 -13.07
C ALA A 43 12.81 -1.34 -14.00
N SER A 44 13.74 -2.11 -14.57
CA SER A 44 14.81 -1.56 -15.40
C SER A 44 14.30 -0.95 -16.71
N GLU A 45 13.12 -1.33 -17.19
CA GLU A 45 12.44 -0.67 -18.32
C GLU A 45 10.91 -0.67 -18.10
N PRO A 46 10.23 0.50 -18.00
CA PRO A 46 8.78 0.58 -18.05
C PRO A 46 8.32 0.29 -19.49
N ALA A 47 8.19 -0.99 -19.83
CA ALA A 47 7.77 -1.47 -21.15
C ALA A 47 6.39 -2.16 -21.10
N GLU A 48 5.97 -2.76 -22.22
CA GLU A 48 4.77 -3.60 -22.38
C GLU A 48 4.48 -4.54 -21.19
N PRO A 49 5.47 -5.19 -20.53
CA PRO A 49 5.20 -6.03 -19.36
C PRO A 49 4.53 -5.30 -18.20
N LEU A 50 4.79 -3.99 -18.01
CA LEU A 50 4.17 -3.21 -16.95
C LEU A 50 2.68 -2.96 -17.24
N LYS A 51 2.31 -2.69 -18.50
CA LYS A 51 0.91 -2.49 -18.89
C LYS A 51 0.05 -3.72 -18.61
N GLU A 52 0.54 -4.91 -18.95
CA GLU A 52 -0.15 -6.17 -18.66
C GLU A 52 -0.34 -6.40 -17.16
N VAL A 53 0.68 -6.04 -16.36
CA VAL A 53 0.60 -6.11 -14.89
C VAL A 53 -0.42 -5.11 -14.36
N LEU A 54 -0.40 -3.85 -14.79
CA LEU A 54 -1.35 -2.82 -14.34
C LEU A 54 -2.79 -3.17 -14.75
N ASP A 55 -3.00 -3.70 -15.95
CA ASP A 55 -4.30 -4.21 -16.41
C ASP A 55 -4.80 -5.36 -15.52
N THR A 56 -3.92 -6.31 -15.21
CA THR A 56 -4.24 -7.45 -14.31
C THR A 56 -4.62 -6.95 -12.91
N VAL A 57 -3.84 -6.00 -12.38
CA VAL A 57 -4.08 -5.39 -11.06
C VAL A 57 -5.41 -4.64 -11.03
N ARG A 58 -5.70 -3.85 -12.08
CA ARG A 58 -6.96 -3.10 -12.15
C ARG A 58 -8.17 -4.02 -12.30
N LYS A 59 -8.08 -5.06 -13.13
CA LYS A 59 -9.12 -6.11 -13.28
C LYS A 59 -9.38 -6.87 -11.99
N ALA A 60 -8.37 -7.00 -11.12
CA ALA A 60 -8.52 -7.61 -9.81
C ALA A 60 -9.17 -6.68 -8.77
N GLY A 61 -9.46 -5.42 -9.11
CA GLY A 61 -10.15 -4.46 -8.25
C GLY A 61 -9.24 -3.65 -7.34
N TYR A 62 -7.92 -3.68 -7.56
CA TYR A 62 -7.01 -2.80 -6.83
C TYR A 62 -7.05 -1.38 -7.38
N GLU A 63 -6.79 -0.43 -6.48
CA GLU A 63 -6.66 1.00 -6.77
C GLU A 63 -5.26 1.51 -6.43
N LYS A 64 -4.55 0.82 -5.54
CA LYS A 64 -3.23 1.21 -5.04
C LYS A 64 -2.21 0.11 -5.30
N ILE A 65 -1.00 0.52 -5.66
CA ILE A 65 0.13 -0.39 -5.89
C ILE A 65 1.33 0.01 -5.05
N GLN A 66 2.19 -0.97 -4.79
CA GLN A 66 3.60 -0.75 -4.45
C GLN A 66 4.46 -1.23 -5.62
N ALA A 67 5.27 -0.33 -6.18
CA ALA A 67 6.19 -0.64 -7.26
C ALA A 67 7.63 -0.26 -6.89
N TRP A 68 8.59 -0.54 -7.78
CA TRP A 68 10.00 -0.25 -7.54
C TRP A 68 10.28 1.25 -7.63
N LEU A 69 11.16 1.73 -6.75
CA LEU A 69 11.64 3.11 -6.72
C LEU A 69 12.44 3.48 -7.98
N ASP A 70 12.93 2.49 -8.74
CA ASP A 70 13.70 2.70 -9.96
C ASP A 70 12.91 3.37 -11.08
N TYR A 71 11.57 3.33 -11.05
CA TYR A 71 10.75 4.13 -11.96
C TYR A 71 10.92 5.65 -11.76
N TYR A 72 11.42 6.11 -10.60
CA TYR A 72 11.73 7.52 -10.33
C TYR A 72 13.21 7.87 -10.52
N LYS A 73 13.97 7.00 -11.21
CA LYS A 73 15.40 7.22 -11.45
C LYS A 73 15.65 8.44 -12.34
N THR A 74 14.84 8.65 -13.38
CA THR A 74 14.89 9.80 -14.28
C THR A 74 13.53 10.50 -14.35
N GLU A 75 13.50 11.76 -14.78
CA GLU A 75 12.24 12.48 -15.02
C GLU A 75 11.40 11.77 -16.09
N GLU A 76 12.04 11.35 -17.18
CA GLU A 76 11.38 10.60 -18.27
C GLU A 76 10.71 9.31 -17.78
N SER A 77 11.40 8.51 -16.94
CA SER A 77 10.81 7.27 -16.42
C SER A 77 9.68 7.54 -15.43
N ALA A 78 9.79 8.63 -14.66
CA ALA A 78 8.76 9.05 -13.71
C ALA A 78 7.50 9.52 -14.45
N GLU A 79 7.65 10.34 -15.50
CA GLU A 79 6.54 10.80 -16.35
C GLU A 79 5.86 9.63 -17.06
N ALA A 80 6.64 8.67 -17.58
CA ALA A 80 6.10 7.47 -18.21
C ALA A 80 5.27 6.64 -17.22
N LEU A 81 5.77 6.44 -15.99
CA LEU A 81 5.01 5.76 -14.93
C LEU A 81 3.73 6.53 -14.59
N GLN A 82 3.80 7.85 -14.40
CA GLN A 82 2.62 8.68 -14.07
C GLN A 82 1.57 8.61 -15.18
N GLY A 83 1.99 8.59 -16.45
CA GLY A 83 1.09 8.37 -17.59
C GLY A 83 0.34 7.04 -17.50
N LEU A 84 1.04 5.95 -17.18
CA LEU A 84 0.44 4.62 -17.02
C LEU A 84 -0.49 4.55 -15.81
N LEU A 85 -0.08 5.08 -14.65
CA LEU A 85 -0.91 5.12 -13.44
C LEU A 85 -2.24 5.84 -13.72
N LYS A 86 -2.19 6.95 -14.46
CA LYS A 86 -3.38 7.68 -14.89
C LYS A 86 -4.23 6.90 -15.91
N GLU A 87 -3.60 6.20 -16.85
CA GLU A 87 -4.29 5.38 -17.85
C GLU A 87 -5.10 4.25 -17.20
N TYR A 88 -4.56 3.62 -16.16
CA TYR A 88 -5.18 2.50 -15.47
C TYR A 88 -5.98 2.88 -14.21
N ASP A 89 -6.08 4.17 -13.87
CA ASP A 89 -6.75 4.64 -12.66
C ASP A 89 -6.18 3.97 -11.39
N LEU A 90 -4.85 4.01 -11.27
CA LEU A 90 -4.08 3.44 -10.17
C LEU A 90 -3.22 4.51 -9.49
N GLU A 91 -3.02 4.38 -8.19
CA GLU A 91 -2.13 5.21 -7.39
C GLU A 91 -0.92 4.38 -6.92
N MET A 92 0.28 4.94 -7.03
CA MET A 92 1.45 4.34 -6.40
C MET A 92 1.66 4.89 -4.98
N PHE A 93 1.08 4.21 -3.98
CA PHE A 93 1.10 4.65 -2.59
C PHE A 93 2.42 4.34 -1.85
N ALA A 94 3.19 3.37 -2.34
CA ALA A 94 4.47 3.00 -1.73
C ALA A 94 5.51 2.65 -2.79
N ALA A 95 6.77 2.99 -2.50
CA ALA A 95 7.91 2.66 -3.34
C ALA A 95 8.82 1.64 -2.64
N TYR A 96 9.25 0.62 -3.36
CA TYR A 96 10.21 -0.38 -2.89
C TYR A 96 11.60 -0.10 -3.46
N THR A 97 12.59 0.03 -2.59
CA THR A 97 14.02 -0.05 -2.95
C THR A 97 14.65 -1.10 -2.05
N GLY A 98 15.53 -1.95 -2.62
CA GLY A 98 15.99 -3.22 -2.03
C GLY A 98 16.02 -3.33 -0.50
N GLY A 99 15.53 -4.45 0.02
CA GLY A 99 15.56 -4.76 1.46
C GLY A 99 16.82 -5.50 1.87
N VAL A 100 17.68 -4.84 2.64
CA VAL A 100 18.69 -5.49 3.47
C VAL A 100 18.05 -6.04 4.74
N MET A 101 18.12 -7.35 4.92
CA MET A 101 17.60 -7.99 6.13
C MET A 101 18.63 -7.89 7.25
N HIS A 102 18.16 -7.50 8.45
CA HIS A 102 18.91 -7.55 9.71
C HIS A 102 20.14 -6.63 9.80
N ASP A 103 20.17 -5.54 9.02
CA ASP A 103 21.18 -4.48 9.13
C ASP A 103 20.51 -3.11 9.24
N ASN A 104 20.60 -2.50 10.43
CA ASN A 104 19.96 -1.20 10.70
C ASN A 104 20.58 -0.06 9.89
N ALA A 105 21.90 -0.07 9.67
CA ALA A 105 22.58 1.02 8.97
C ALA A 105 22.18 1.04 7.49
N GLN A 106 22.09 -0.14 6.87
CA GLN A 106 21.64 -0.24 5.50
C GLN A 106 20.12 0.02 5.37
N ALA A 107 19.32 -0.29 6.39
CA ALA A 107 17.89 0.06 6.43
C ALA A 107 17.67 1.58 6.50
N GLU A 108 18.45 2.30 7.32
CA GLU A 108 18.41 3.77 7.40
C GLU A 108 18.77 4.40 6.05
N ALA A 109 19.83 3.93 5.39
CA ALA A 109 20.22 4.40 4.04
C ALA A 109 19.13 4.15 2.99
N ALA A 110 18.39 3.04 3.09
CA ALA A 110 17.25 2.75 2.21
C ALA A 110 16.11 3.75 2.42
N ILE A 111 15.80 4.13 3.67
CA ILE A 111 14.78 5.14 3.99
C ILE A 111 15.15 6.49 3.37
N GLU A 112 16.40 6.93 3.54
CA GLU A 112 16.89 8.18 2.94
C GLU A 112 16.75 8.18 1.41
N THR A 113 17.12 7.06 0.78
CA THR A 113 17.00 6.89 -0.68
C THR A 113 15.55 6.97 -1.14
N ILE A 114 14.61 6.37 -0.40
CA ILE A 114 13.16 6.45 -0.69
C ILE A 114 12.70 7.92 -0.61
N LEU A 115 13.03 8.62 0.47
CA LEU A 115 12.62 10.01 0.68
C LEU A 115 13.21 10.98 -0.35
N GLU A 116 14.45 10.75 -0.81
CA GLU A 116 15.06 11.56 -1.86
C GLU A 116 14.34 11.38 -3.20
N LYS A 117 14.15 10.13 -3.62
CA LYS A 117 13.58 9.81 -4.94
C LYS A 117 12.08 10.05 -5.00
N ALA A 118 11.34 9.88 -3.90
CA ALA A 118 9.90 10.14 -3.84
C ALA A 118 9.54 11.61 -4.13
N LYS A 119 10.47 12.56 -3.95
CA LYS A 119 10.26 13.98 -4.30
C LYS A 119 10.10 14.23 -5.81
N ARG A 120 10.43 13.24 -6.65
CA ARG A 120 10.35 13.32 -8.12
C ARG A 120 9.02 12.79 -8.67
N GLY A 121 8.17 12.24 -7.80
CA GLY A 121 6.88 11.65 -8.16
C GLY A 121 5.70 12.56 -7.93
#